data_AF-A0A409X7W6-F1
#
_entry.id   AF-A0A409X7W6-F1
#
_cell.length_a   1.000
_cell.length_b   1.000
_cell.length_c   1.000
_cell.angle_alpha   90.00
_cell.angle_beta   90.00
_cell.angle_gamma   90.00
#
_symmetry.space_group_name_H-M   'P 1'
#
loop_
_entity.id
_entity.type
_entity.pdbx_description
1 polymer ?
#
loop_
_entity_poly.entity_id
_entity_poly.type
_entity_poly.pdbx_seq_one_letter_code
_entity_poly.pdbx_strand_id
1 'polypeptide(L)'
;MGYEFQGAFEALSKFTIEKDEHENYGLDHESLVLWTQLEQNIYRFITVAHQCFEPFLRASLLPTTVSALKYQKRFRTWHQADQHLRHCRDWFLMWIGLMSFRVACILTTYRGSLPWHVVLSTKGVPANFVSSVRTSVVCDFSVSCNRVGAFFKSVIDSKFSGVASMLWATGVPFWYAWNDQDAARANLHPSLSKWIPVPMKERPVVPFQNNLARQRDAVVATCPWADHFALHDLKHKEKEARETEVERGRRLNYARDHTKMINKGVKFRWSWQGLTLTRVRLSKEDAEDEVDRPWDEMRYDPWCNQWDICFYWGERYRKELEGRGGLLEMERVEEKEDEEEEEREMDELNQERVHATMNQECPAVPVPSMGEHRLLHPLPVALALRLHLGFVADTGHSRISQPSEKEWLDAVRPMGRTAQSKSSCLDPNVVYQAVGFLQSLVQGRSPAGANFDLDLANPHRVLYSKFSDMCFESAGLIVLRSSIFDDNKRFSW
;
A
#
# COMPACT_ATOMS: atom_id res chain seq x y z
N MET A 1 -2.97 9.26 7.76
CA MET A 1 -3.62 9.80 6.55
C MET A 1 -4.62 8.76 6.08
N GLY A 2 -5.91 9.08 6.04
CA GLY A 2 -6.90 8.23 5.40
C GLY A 2 -6.84 8.47 3.89
N TYR A 3 -6.57 7.43 3.10
CA TYR A 3 -6.73 7.52 1.65
C TYR A 3 -8.23 7.37 1.35
N GLU A 4 -8.81 8.40 0.73
CA GLU A 4 -10.16 8.31 0.21
C GLU A 4 -10.08 7.83 -1.25
N PHE A 5 -10.33 6.55 -1.44
CA PHE A 5 -10.46 5.92 -2.74
C PHE A 5 -11.83 6.25 -3.31
N GLN A 6 -11.86 6.74 -4.54
CA GLN A 6 -13.09 7.07 -5.25
C GLN A 6 -13.25 6.19 -6.50
N GLY A 7 -14.50 5.99 -6.92
CA GLY A 7 -14.83 5.30 -8.17
C GLY A 7 -14.40 3.83 -8.16
N ALA A 8 -13.51 3.46 -9.08
CA ALA A 8 -13.08 2.06 -9.29
C ALA A 8 -12.48 1.39 -8.05
N PHE A 9 -12.00 2.17 -7.08
CA PHE A 9 -11.23 1.69 -5.93
C PHE A 9 -11.96 1.92 -4.60
N GLU A 10 -13.21 2.42 -4.60
CA GLU A 10 -13.94 2.78 -3.38
C GLU A 10 -14.03 1.61 -2.36
N ALA A 11 -14.10 0.38 -2.84
CA ALA A 11 -14.10 -0.84 -2.00
C ALA A 11 -12.86 -0.97 -1.08
N LEU A 12 -11.78 -0.24 -1.36
CA LEU A 12 -10.58 -0.23 -0.51
C LEU A 12 -10.67 0.77 0.65
N SER A 13 -11.54 1.79 0.55
CA SER A 13 -11.72 2.79 1.60
C SER A 13 -12.61 2.30 2.73
N LYS A 14 -13.64 1.54 2.38
CA LYS A 14 -14.66 1.07 3.30
C LYS A 14 -14.68 -0.45 3.24
N PHE A 15 -14.01 -1.08 4.20
CA PHE A 15 -14.19 -2.50 4.44
C PHE A 15 -14.58 -2.71 5.89
N THR A 16 -15.46 -3.68 6.15
CA THR A 16 -15.83 -4.04 7.51
C THR A 16 -15.20 -5.37 7.89
N ILE A 17 -14.91 -5.51 9.17
CA ILE A 17 -14.38 -6.74 9.73
C ILE A 17 -15.53 -7.38 10.50
N GLU A 18 -15.99 -8.53 10.00
CA GLU A 18 -17.04 -9.31 10.65
C GLU A 18 -16.42 -10.47 11.44
N LYS A 19 -17.17 -10.91 12.45
CA LYS A 19 -16.89 -12.13 13.20
C LYS A 19 -17.73 -13.27 12.63
N ASP A 20 -17.12 -14.41 12.35
CA ASP A 20 -17.80 -15.60 11.83
C ASP A 20 -18.41 -16.47 12.96
N GLU A 21 -19.11 -17.55 12.57
CA GLU A 21 -19.72 -18.52 13.50
C GLU A 21 -18.71 -19.22 14.42
N HIS A 22 -17.42 -19.15 14.10
CA HIS A 22 -16.32 -19.74 14.87
C HIS A 22 -15.56 -18.69 15.70
N GLU A 23 -16.17 -17.51 15.89
CA GLU A 23 -15.60 -16.41 16.66
C GLU A 23 -14.29 -15.84 16.04
N ASN A 24 -14.03 -16.09 14.75
CA ASN A 24 -12.88 -15.53 14.04
C ASN A 24 -13.26 -14.29 13.23
N TYR A 25 -12.32 -13.36 13.12
CA TYR A 25 -12.47 -12.08 12.45
C TYR A 25 -11.87 -12.10 11.04
N GLY A 26 -12.53 -11.45 10.08
CA GLY A 26 -12.00 -11.22 8.73
C GLY A 26 -12.89 -10.26 7.94
N LEU A 27 -12.61 -10.08 6.65
CA LEU A 27 -13.48 -9.25 5.79
C LEU A 27 -14.91 -9.76 5.83
N ASP A 28 -15.85 -8.82 5.87
CA ASP A 28 -17.25 -9.14 5.64
C ASP A 28 -17.48 -9.69 4.23
N HIS A 29 -18.59 -10.42 4.05
CA HIS A 29 -18.88 -11.06 2.78
C HIS A 29 -18.96 -10.07 1.60
N GLU A 30 -19.57 -8.90 1.80
CA GLU A 30 -19.71 -7.88 0.76
C GLU A 30 -18.34 -7.32 0.37
N SER A 31 -17.54 -6.90 1.35
CA SER A 31 -16.17 -6.42 1.12
C SER A 31 -15.29 -7.47 0.46
N LEU A 32 -15.40 -8.73 0.85
CA LEU A 32 -14.67 -9.84 0.26
C LEU A 32 -15.00 -10.01 -1.23
N VAL A 33 -16.29 -9.95 -1.59
CA VAL A 33 -16.74 -10.00 -2.99
C VAL A 33 -16.20 -8.81 -3.77
N LEU A 34 -16.31 -7.61 -3.22
CA LEU A 34 -15.84 -6.38 -3.86
C LEU A 34 -14.31 -6.41 -4.08
N TRP A 35 -13.53 -6.83 -3.09
CA TRP A 35 -12.07 -6.96 -3.22
C TRP A 35 -11.67 -8.00 -4.26
N THR A 36 -12.39 -9.12 -4.31
CA THR A 36 -12.15 -10.18 -5.30
C THR A 36 -12.44 -9.68 -6.72
N GLN A 37 -13.57 -8.99 -6.91
CA GLN A 37 -13.92 -8.38 -8.20
C GLN A 37 -12.92 -7.30 -8.61
N LEU A 38 -12.47 -6.47 -7.66
CA LEU A 38 -11.48 -5.44 -7.91
C LEU A 38 -10.15 -6.05 -8.37
N GLU A 39 -9.63 -7.06 -7.65
CA GLU A 39 -8.42 -7.77 -8.05
C GLU A 39 -8.56 -8.36 -9.46
N GLN A 40 -9.66 -9.06 -9.75
CA GLN A 40 -9.96 -9.61 -11.08
C GLN A 40 -9.94 -8.54 -12.18
N ASN A 41 -10.58 -7.39 -11.92
CA ASN A 41 -10.65 -6.29 -12.88
C ASN A 41 -9.28 -5.66 -13.12
N ILE A 42 -8.47 -5.46 -12.08
CA ILE A 42 -7.11 -4.95 -12.20
C ILE A 42 -6.24 -5.94 -12.99
N TYR A 43 -6.30 -7.23 -12.68
CA TYR A 43 -5.57 -8.27 -13.41
C TYR A 43 -5.93 -8.28 -14.90
N ARG A 44 -7.23 -8.25 -15.19
CA ARG A 44 -7.72 -8.24 -16.56
C ARG A 44 -7.27 -6.98 -17.30
N PHE A 45 -7.36 -5.82 -16.66
CA PHE A 45 -6.86 -4.56 -17.22
C PHE A 45 -5.38 -4.66 -17.58
N ILE A 46 -4.53 -5.09 -16.65
CA ILE A 46 -3.08 -5.19 -16.84
C ILE A 46 -2.74 -6.17 -17.96
N THR A 47 -3.37 -7.35 -17.98
CA THR A 47 -3.13 -8.37 -19.01
C THR A 47 -3.56 -7.91 -20.39
N VAL A 48 -4.77 -7.37 -20.53
CA VAL A 48 -5.26 -6.86 -21.83
C VAL A 48 -4.43 -5.67 -22.29
N ALA A 49 -4.05 -4.77 -21.39
CA ALA A 49 -3.16 -3.66 -21.72
C ALA A 49 -1.80 -4.16 -22.21
N HIS A 50 -1.25 -5.22 -21.59
CA HIS A 50 -0.02 -5.84 -22.08
C HIS A 50 -0.18 -6.38 -23.50
N GLN A 51 -1.22 -7.19 -23.74
CA GLN A 51 -1.47 -7.81 -25.04
C GLN A 51 -1.69 -6.79 -26.16
N CYS A 52 -2.39 -5.69 -25.87
CA CYS A 52 -2.76 -4.70 -26.88
C CYS A 52 -1.67 -3.65 -27.12
N PHE A 53 -0.83 -3.40 -26.11
CA PHE A 53 0.13 -2.29 -26.14
C PHE A 53 1.57 -2.72 -25.87
N GLU A 54 1.89 -4.02 -25.94
CA GLU A 54 3.23 -4.55 -25.62
C GLU A 54 4.38 -3.70 -26.22
N PRO A 55 4.37 -3.32 -27.52
CA PRO A 55 5.47 -2.56 -28.11
C PRO A 55 5.64 -1.15 -27.54
N PHE A 56 4.61 -0.64 -26.86
CA PHE A 56 4.52 0.71 -26.30
C PHE A 56 4.76 0.74 -24.80
N LEU A 57 4.80 -0.43 -24.15
CA LEU A 57 5.01 -0.57 -22.72
C LEU A 57 6.49 -0.72 -22.40
N ARG A 58 6.89 -0.12 -21.27
CA ARG A 58 8.20 -0.35 -20.67
C ARG A 58 8.15 -1.60 -19.79
N ALA A 59 9.29 -2.28 -19.69
CA ALA A 59 9.46 -3.40 -18.78
C ALA A 59 9.09 -2.97 -17.35
N SER A 60 8.30 -3.80 -16.68
CA SER A 60 7.83 -3.60 -15.32
C SER A 60 7.62 -4.94 -14.65
N LEU A 61 8.02 -5.06 -13.38
CA LEU A 61 7.73 -6.22 -12.57
C LEU A 61 6.26 -6.19 -12.15
N LEU A 62 5.56 -7.32 -12.24
CA LEU A 62 4.24 -7.42 -11.63
C LEU A 62 4.39 -7.56 -10.12
N PRO A 63 3.60 -6.82 -9.32
CA PRO A 63 3.47 -7.13 -7.91
C PRO A 63 2.96 -8.56 -7.69
N THR A 64 3.10 -9.07 -6.48
CA THR A 64 2.44 -10.31 -6.06
C THR A 64 0.92 -10.14 -6.11
N THR A 65 0.17 -11.21 -6.43
CA THR A 65 -1.31 -11.16 -6.36
C THR A 65 -1.74 -10.77 -4.95
N VAL A 66 -2.83 -10.01 -4.81
CA VAL A 66 -3.32 -9.65 -3.47
C VAL A 66 -3.90 -10.92 -2.82
N SER A 67 -4.52 -11.79 -3.61
CA SER A 67 -5.02 -13.09 -3.17
C SER A 67 -3.93 -14.03 -2.63
N ALA A 68 -2.68 -13.90 -3.09
CA ALA A 68 -1.54 -14.62 -2.51
C ALA A 68 -1.22 -14.17 -1.08
N LEU A 69 -1.60 -12.95 -0.69
CA LEU A 69 -1.51 -12.48 0.70
C LEU A 69 -2.65 -13.03 1.56
N LYS A 70 -3.58 -13.81 0.99
CA LYS A 70 -4.69 -14.46 1.69
C LYS A 70 -5.55 -13.46 2.46
N TYR A 71 -6.05 -12.41 1.81
CA TYR A 71 -7.00 -11.48 2.45
C TYR A 71 -8.33 -12.15 2.85
N GLN A 72 -8.59 -13.38 2.39
CA GLN A 72 -9.70 -14.22 2.81
C GLN A 72 -9.45 -14.95 4.14
N LYS A 73 -8.23 -14.83 4.70
CA LYS A 73 -7.86 -15.50 5.94
C LYS A 73 -8.66 -14.91 7.11
N ARG A 74 -9.16 -15.79 7.98
CA ARG A 74 -9.78 -15.45 9.26
C ARG A 74 -8.75 -15.49 10.40
N PHE A 75 -8.94 -14.66 11.41
CA PHE A 75 -8.01 -14.45 12.53
C PHE A 75 -8.73 -14.57 13.87
N ARG A 76 -8.03 -14.96 14.93
CA ARG A 76 -8.64 -15.12 16.26
C ARG A 76 -8.99 -13.80 16.92
N THR A 77 -8.29 -12.71 16.56
CA THR A 77 -8.52 -11.39 17.12
C THR A 77 -8.81 -10.37 16.02
N TRP A 78 -9.62 -9.38 16.34
CA TRP A 78 -9.98 -8.30 15.42
C TRP A 78 -8.74 -7.50 14.97
N HIS A 79 -7.83 -7.22 15.90
CA HIS A 79 -6.60 -6.48 15.63
C HIS A 79 -5.71 -7.16 14.56
N GLN A 80 -5.52 -8.48 14.69
CA GLN A 80 -4.76 -9.26 13.71
C GLN A 80 -5.42 -9.20 12.32
N ALA A 81 -6.75 -9.28 12.27
CA ALA A 81 -7.48 -9.11 11.02
C ALA A 81 -7.29 -7.70 10.44
N ASP A 82 -7.49 -6.64 11.22
CA ASP A 82 -7.33 -5.26 10.76
C ASP A 82 -5.93 -4.98 10.22
N GLN A 83 -4.89 -5.38 10.97
CA GLN A 83 -3.50 -5.21 10.54
C GLN A 83 -3.22 -5.96 9.22
N HIS A 84 -3.65 -7.22 9.11
CA HIS A 84 -3.46 -8.02 7.91
C HIS A 84 -4.22 -7.46 6.71
N LEU A 85 -5.45 -7.02 6.91
CA LEU A 85 -6.29 -6.46 5.86
C LEU A 85 -5.78 -5.10 5.39
N ARG A 86 -5.28 -4.24 6.29
CA ARG A 86 -4.56 -3.02 5.89
C ARG A 86 -3.34 -3.32 5.04
N HIS A 87 -2.56 -4.32 5.43
CA HIS A 87 -1.41 -4.75 4.62
C HIS A 87 -1.84 -5.23 3.22
N CYS A 88 -2.91 -6.03 3.12
CA CYS A 88 -3.46 -6.46 1.84
C CYS A 88 -4.01 -5.30 1.01
N ARG A 89 -4.72 -4.35 1.64
CA ARG A 89 -5.22 -3.12 1.00
C ARG A 89 -4.07 -2.29 0.44
N ASP A 90 -3.02 -2.08 1.22
CA ASP A 90 -1.85 -1.31 0.80
C ASP A 90 -1.14 -2.01 -0.36
N TRP A 91 -1.23 -3.35 -0.46
CA TRP A 91 -0.72 -4.08 -1.62
C TRP A 91 -1.52 -3.84 -2.92
N PHE A 92 -2.81 -3.52 -2.85
CA PHE A 92 -3.56 -3.04 -4.02
C PHE A 92 -2.95 -1.75 -4.59
N LEU A 93 -2.35 -0.89 -3.75
CA LEU A 93 -1.70 0.34 -4.22
C LEU A 93 -0.55 0.06 -5.19
N MET A 94 0.16 -1.06 -5.02
CA MET A 94 1.22 -1.48 -5.95
C MET A 94 0.65 -1.78 -7.35
N TRP A 95 -0.50 -2.44 -7.39
CA TRP A 95 -1.21 -2.74 -8.63
C TRP A 95 -1.79 -1.49 -9.28
N ILE A 96 -2.38 -0.60 -8.49
CA ILE A 96 -2.90 0.70 -8.93
C ILE A 96 -1.77 1.55 -9.52
N GLY A 97 -0.60 1.59 -8.86
CA GLY A 97 0.60 2.25 -9.36
C GLY A 97 1.06 1.68 -10.70
N LEU A 98 1.08 0.34 -10.85
CA LEU A 98 1.40 -0.30 -12.12
C LEU A 98 0.40 0.05 -13.23
N MET A 99 -0.90 0.09 -12.93
CA MET A 99 -1.92 0.53 -13.89
C MET A 99 -1.64 1.96 -14.36
N SER A 100 -1.38 2.88 -13.42
CA SER A 100 -1.05 4.29 -13.73
C SER A 100 0.19 4.37 -14.62
N PHE A 101 1.24 3.63 -14.28
CA PHE A 101 2.48 3.56 -15.06
C PHE A 101 2.26 3.05 -16.49
N ARG A 102 1.44 2.00 -16.68
CA ARG A 102 1.15 1.48 -18.02
C ARG A 102 0.34 2.46 -18.85
N VAL A 103 -0.66 3.12 -18.25
CA VAL A 103 -1.41 4.18 -18.94
C VAL A 103 -0.48 5.33 -19.32
N ALA A 104 0.41 5.76 -18.43
CA ALA A 104 1.44 6.77 -18.73
C ALA A 104 2.34 6.37 -19.91
N CYS A 105 2.79 5.11 -19.95
CA CYS A 105 3.53 4.58 -21.10
C CYS A 105 2.71 4.71 -22.39
N ILE A 106 1.47 4.19 -22.39
CA ILE A 106 0.60 4.20 -23.57
C ILE A 106 0.35 5.63 -24.04
N LEU A 107 0.00 6.57 -23.17
CA LEU A 107 -0.26 7.96 -23.56
C LEU A 107 0.96 8.64 -24.19
N THR A 108 2.16 8.32 -23.69
CA THR A 108 3.39 8.95 -24.17
C THR A 108 3.91 8.34 -25.48
N THR A 109 3.71 7.05 -25.72
CA THR A 109 4.31 6.32 -26.86
C THR A 109 3.32 5.90 -27.94
N TYR A 110 2.07 5.57 -27.59
CA TYR A 110 1.08 5.10 -28.55
C TYR A 110 0.48 6.28 -29.34
N ARG A 111 0.38 6.10 -30.67
CA ARG A 111 -0.16 7.08 -31.63
C ARG A 111 -1.24 6.48 -32.53
N GLY A 112 -1.84 5.36 -32.13
CA GLY A 112 -2.89 4.74 -32.91
C GLY A 112 -4.20 5.54 -32.92
N SER A 113 -5.10 5.18 -33.83
CA SER A 113 -6.34 5.92 -34.09
C SER A 113 -7.41 5.79 -33.01
N LEU A 114 -7.39 4.71 -32.23
CA LEU A 114 -8.37 4.47 -31.16
C LEU A 114 -7.79 4.83 -29.79
N PRO A 115 -8.52 5.55 -28.93
CA PRO A 115 -8.09 5.80 -27.57
C PRO A 115 -7.89 4.49 -26.79
N TRP A 116 -6.88 4.45 -25.91
CA TRP A 116 -6.51 3.24 -25.17
C TRP A 116 -7.69 2.59 -24.41
N HIS A 117 -8.57 3.40 -23.82
CA HIS A 117 -9.72 2.93 -23.05
C HIS A 117 -10.78 2.24 -23.94
N VAL A 118 -10.93 2.67 -25.20
CA VAL A 118 -11.81 2.02 -26.18
C VAL A 118 -11.23 0.65 -26.56
N VAL A 119 -9.91 0.58 -26.78
CA VAL A 119 -9.21 -0.67 -27.09
C VAL A 119 -9.34 -1.68 -25.94
N LEU A 120 -9.10 -1.25 -24.69
CA LEU A 120 -9.26 -2.16 -23.53
C LEU A 120 -10.69 -2.68 -23.38
N SER A 121 -11.68 -1.80 -23.56
CA SER A 121 -13.09 -2.19 -23.45
C SER A 121 -13.50 -3.18 -24.54
N THR A 122 -13.11 -2.92 -25.79
CA THR A 122 -13.36 -3.83 -26.93
C THR A 122 -12.63 -5.16 -26.81
N LYS A 123 -11.53 -5.22 -26.06
CA LYS A 123 -10.77 -6.45 -25.76
C LYS A 123 -11.20 -7.12 -24.46
N GLY A 124 -12.32 -6.69 -23.90
CA GLY A 124 -13.05 -7.40 -22.86
C GLY A 124 -12.87 -6.85 -21.44
N VAL A 125 -12.09 -5.80 -21.21
CA VAL A 125 -12.10 -5.16 -19.87
C VAL A 125 -13.47 -4.52 -19.64
N PRO A 126 -14.14 -4.72 -18.48
CA PRO A 126 -15.46 -4.14 -18.24
C PRO A 126 -15.48 -2.62 -18.46
N ALA A 127 -16.37 -2.13 -19.32
CA ALA A 127 -16.39 -0.74 -19.74
C ALA A 127 -16.63 0.24 -18.56
N ASN A 128 -17.45 -0.15 -17.59
CA ASN A 128 -17.67 0.60 -16.36
C ASN A 128 -16.38 0.73 -15.53
N PHE A 129 -15.59 -0.35 -15.42
CA PHE A 129 -14.31 -0.33 -14.74
C PHE A 129 -13.30 0.57 -15.46
N VAL A 130 -13.18 0.45 -16.79
CA VAL A 130 -12.29 1.30 -17.59
C VAL A 130 -12.66 2.77 -17.47
N SER A 131 -13.95 3.09 -17.54
CA SER A 131 -14.46 4.46 -17.35
C SER A 131 -14.09 4.99 -15.96
N SER A 132 -14.30 4.18 -14.93
CA SER A 132 -14.01 4.56 -13.53
C SER A 132 -12.51 4.75 -13.28
N VAL A 133 -11.65 3.92 -13.89
CA VAL A 133 -10.20 4.10 -13.85
C VAL A 133 -9.79 5.39 -14.55
N ARG A 134 -10.37 5.68 -15.72
CA ARG A 134 -10.07 6.90 -16.49
C ARG A 134 -10.37 8.18 -15.72
N THR A 135 -11.42 8.19 -14.92
CA THR A 135 -11.81 9.36 -14.10
C THR A 135 -11.15 9.39 -12.72
N SER A 136 -10.32 8.41 -12.39
CA SER A 136 -9.64 8.31 -11.09
C SER A 136 -8.25 8.96 -11.11
N VAL A 137 -7.66 9.12 -9.92
CA VAL A 137 -6.26 9.55 -9.72
C VAL A 137 -5.23 8.69 -10.46
N VAL A 138 -5.59 7.47 -10.85
CA VAL A 138 -4.70 6.60 -11.67
C VAL A 138 -4.37 7.23 -13.02
N CYS A 139 -5.30 7.98 -13.59
CA CYS A 139 -5.17 8.61 -14.90
C CYS A 139 -5.08 10.15 -14.83
N ASP A 140 -5.07 10.74 -13.63
CA ASP A 140 -4.88 12.18 -13.45
C ASP A 140 -3.40 12.57 -13.46
N PHE A 141 -2.86 12.80 -14.64
CA PHE A 141 -1.47 13.22 -14.83
C PHE A 141 -1.26 14.74 -14.70
N SER A 142 -2.21 15.45 -14.08
CA SER A 142 -2.05 16.86 -13.75
C SER A 142 -0.98 17.07 -12.67
N VAL A 143 -0.34 18.23 -12.69
CA VAL A 143 0.64 18.65 -11.66
C VAL A 143 0.01 18.84 -10.28
N SER A 144 -1.32 18.95 -10.19
CA SER A 144 -2.08 19.02 -8.94
C SER A 144 -2.25 17.67 -8.26
N CYS A 145 -2.10 16.56 -9.01
CA CYS A 145 -2.18 15.23 -8.43
C CYS A 145 -0.85 14.91 -7.73
N ASN A 146 -0.87 14.86 -6.39
CA ASN A 146 0.29 14.45 -5.60
C ASN A 146 0.69 13.00 -5.94
N ARG A 147 1.91 12.83 -6.46
CA ARG A 147 2.45 11.53 -6.87
C ARG A 147 3.75 11.24 -6.15
N VAL A 148 3.94 9.99 -5.77
CA VAL A 148 5.25 9.52 -5.29
C VAL A 148 6.20 9.53 -6.48
N GLY A 149 7.32 10.22 -6.32
CA GLY A 149 8.31 10.35 -7.39
C GLY A 149 9.34 9.23 -7.41
N ALA A 150 10.32 9.36 -8.31
CA ALA A 150 11.40 8.40 -8.48
C ALA A 150 12.79 9.04 -8.35
N PHE A 151 13.76 8.30 -7.81
CA PHE A 151 15.16 8.72 -7.79
C PHE A 151 15.93 7.99 -8.91
N PHE A 152 16.58 8.76 -9.78
CA PHE A 152 17.47 8.26 -10.81
C PHE A 152 18.91 8.51 -10.41
N LYS A 153 19.76 7.51 -10.67
CA LYS A 153 21.21 7.69 -10.52
C LYS A 153 21.75 8.72 -11.52
N SER A 154 21.25 8.67 -12.75
CA SER A 154 21.55 9.64 -13.82
C SER A 154 20.41 9.64 -14.83
N VAL A 155 20.04 10.83 -15.31
CA VAL A 155 19.07 11.02 -16.41
C VAL A 155 19.75 11.23 -17.77
N ILE A 156 21.07 11.42 -17.75
CA ILE A 156 21.91 11.58 -18.95
C ILE A 156 22.26 10.23 -19.56
N ASP A 157 22.23 9.16 -18.76
CA ASP A 157 22.29 7.81 -19.31
C ASP A 157 21.10 7.57 -20.26
N SER A 158 21.41 7.24 -21.51
CA SER A 158 20.43 7.08 -22.59
C SER A 158 19.33 6.08 -22.21
N LYS A 159 19.66 5.10 -21.36
CA LYS A 159 18.75 4.07 -20.84
C LYS A 159 17.54 4.64 -20.10
N PHE A 160 17.72 5.73 -19.34
CA PHE A 160 16.66 6.31 -18.50
C PHE A 160 16.07 7.59 -19.06
N SER A 161 16.69 8.20 -20.06
CA SER A 161 16.21 9.44 -20.70
C SER A 161 14.75 9.36 -21.16
N GLY A 162 14.33 8.21 -21.68
CA GLY A 162 12.96 7.97 -22.11
C GLY A 162 11.99 7.80 -20.93
N VAL A 163 12.43 7.19 -19.83
CA VAL A 163 11.62 7.04 -18.60
C VAL A 163 11.45 8.40 -17.94
N ALA A 164 12.53 9.16 -17.77
CA ALA A 164 12.50 10.52 -17.24
C ALA A 164 11.59 11.44 -18.08
N SER A 165 11.69 11.37 -19.42
CA SER A 165 10.79 12.11 -20.33
C SER A 165 9.33 11.76 -20.12
N MET A 166 9.02 10.47 -19.93
CA MET A 166 7.66 10.02 -19.67
C MET A 166 7.16 10.48 -18.29
N LEU A 167 7.96 10.33 -17.24
CA LEU A 167 7.59 10.77 -15.88
C LEU A 167 7.34 12.28 -15.84
N TRP A 168 8.23 13.07 -16.46
CA TRP A 168 8.05 14.51 -16.63
C TRP A 168 6.73 14.83 -17.35
N ALA A 169 6.48 14.19 -18.49
CA ALA A 169 5.27 14.41 -19.30
C ALA A 169 3.98 13.97 -18.60
N THR A 170 4.08 13.18 -17.53
CA THR A 170 2.94 12.64 -16.78
C THR A 170 2.82 13.20 -15.37
N GLY A 171 3.52 14.30 -15.08
CA GLY A 171 3.45 14.98 -13.79
C GLY A 171 3.98 14.14 -12.61
N VAL A 172 4.75 13.09 -12.88
CA VAL A 172 5.38 12.29 -11.83
C VAL A 172 6.71 12.96 -11.45
N PRO A 173 6.89 13.41 -10.19
CA PRO A 173 8.15 14.02 -9.79
C PRO A 173 9.28 13.00 -9.88
N PHE A 174 10.48 13.46 -10.19
CA PHE A 174 11.66 12.62 -10.09
C PHE A 174 12.88 13.47 -9.77
N TRP A 175 13.86 12.83 -9.16
CA TRP A 175 15.11 13.43 -8.72
C TRP A 175 16.27 12.68 -9.33
N TYR A 176 17.37 13.38 -9.57
CA TYR A 176 18.61 12.78 -10.03
C TYR A 176 19.79 13.57 -9.51
N ALA A 177 20.91 12.89 -9.33
CA ALA A 177 22.16 13.56 -9.06
C ALA A 177 22.55 14.39 -10.30
N TRP A 178 22.94 15.64 -10.07
CA TRP A 178 23.50 16.52 -11.09
C TRP A 178 24.90 16.92 -10.66
N ASN A 179 25.90 16.62 -11.50
CA ASN A 179 27.30 16.95 -11.24
C ASN A 179 27.91 17.72 -12.41
N ASP A 180 29.15 18.19 -12.25
CA ASP A 180 29.84 18.97 -13.28
C ASP A 180 30.03 18.21 -14.60
N GLN A 181 30.15 16.88 -14.55
CA GLN A 181 30.24 16.06 -15.77
C GLN A 181 28.91 16.05 -16.52
N ASP A 182 27.80 15.97 -15.79
CA ASP A 182 26.46 16.03 -16.34
C ASP A 182 26.18 17.42 -16.96
N ALA A 183 26.63 18.49 -16.29
CA ALA A 183 26.56 19.86 -16.83
C ALA A 183 27.38 20.01 -18.13
N ALA A 184 28.62 19.51 -18.16
CA ALA A 184 29.45 19.53 -19.36
C ALA A 184 28.81 18.74 -20.52
N ARG A 185 28.21 17.57 -20.25
CA ARG A 185 27.48 16.78 -21.24
C ARG A 185 26.23 17.48 -21.73
N ALA A 186 25.49 18.15 -20.86
CA ALA A 186 24.29 18.90 -21.24
C ALA A 186 24.60 20.07 -22.17
N ASN A 187 25.76 20.72 -22.00
CA ASN A 187 26.24 21.77 -22.89
C ASN A 187 26.62 21.23 -24.28
N LEU A 188 27.09 19.97 -24.37
CA LEU A 188 27.43 19.33 -25.64
C LEU A 188 26.21 18.77 -26.39
N HIS A 189 25.13 18.44 -25.68
CA HIS A 189 23.94 17.81 -26.26
C HIS A 189 22.67 18.62 -25.97
N PRO A 190 22.12 19.36 -26.96
CA PRO A 190 20.93 20.19 -26.77
C PRO A 190 19.70 19.45 -26.23
N SER A 191 19.56 18.15 -26.51
CA SER A 191 18.46 17.32 -25.99
C SER A 191 18.48 17.13 -24.47
N LEU A 192 19.63 17.34 -23.83
CA LEU A 192 19.81 17.26 -22.39
C LEU A 192 19.61 18.60 -21.68
N SER A 193 19.55 19.71 -22.42
CA SER A 193 19.37 21.05 -21.85
C SER A 193 18.10 21.19 -21.00
N LYS A 194 17.04 20.48 -21.37
CA LYS A 194 15.78 20.40 -20.60
C LYS A 194 15.91 19.74 -19.23
N TRP A 195 17.02 19.03 -18.99
CA TRP A 195 17.34 18.38 -17.72
C TRP A 195 18.35 19.17 -16.89
N ILE A 196 18.77 20.36 -17.34
CA ILE A 196 19.57 21.22 -16.48
C ILE A 196 18.67 21.63 -15.32
N PRO A 197 19.04 21.33 -14.06
CA PRO A 197 18.30 21.83 -12.92
C PRO A 197 18.20 23.34 -13.08
N VAL A 198 16.97 23.86 -13.12
CA VAL A 198 16.79 25.31 -13.05
C VAL A 198 17.51 25.73 -11.77
N PRO A 199 18.49 26.67 -11.84
CA PRO A 199 19.14 27.17 -10.65
C PRO A 199 18.02 27.48 -9.67
N MET A 200 18.05 26.86 -8.49
CA MET A 200 17.19 27.29 -7.42
C MET A 200 17.57 28.75 -7.18
N LYS A 201 16.90 29.69 -7.88
CA LYS A 201 16.58 30.97 -7.28
C LYS A 201 15.98 30.53 -5.98
N GLU A 202 16.65 30.85 -4.87
CA GLU A 202 16.23 30.52 -3.53
C GLU A 202 14.76 30.89 -3.42
N ARG A 203 13.88 29.95 -3.78
CA ARG A 203 12.52 30.00 -3.34
C ARG A 203 12.74 29.82 -1.86
N PRO A 204 12.32 30.77 -1.01
CA PRO A 204 12.28 30.49 0.42
C PRO A 204 11.65 29.12 0.49
N VAL A 205 12.42 28.16 0.98
CA VAL A 205 11.91 26.84 1.26
C VAL A 205 10.94 27.15 2.38
N VAL A 206 9.71 27.52 2.02
CA VAL A 206 8.57 27.40 2.91
C VAL A 206 8.62 25.92 3.16
N PRO A 207 9.13 25.49 4.31
CA PRO A 207 9.26 24.07 4.55
C PRO A 207 7.86 23.56 4.30
N PHE A 208 7.73 22.47 3.55
CA PHE A 208 6.52 21.67 3.65
C PHE A 208 6.56 21.00 5.04
N GLN A 209 6.69 21.82 6.08
CA GLN A 209 6.52 21.49 7.46
C GLN A 209 5.07 21.05 7.51
N ASN A 210 4.90 19.80 7.94
CA ASN A 210 3.62 19.27 8.33
C ASN A 210 3.00 20.26 9.32
N ASN A 211 2.20 21.22 8.84
CA ASN A 211 1.45 22.15 9.70
C ASN A 211 0.67 21.35 10.74
N LEU A 212 0.15 20.19 10.34
CA LEU A 212 -0.51 19.25 11.23
C LEU A 212 0.38 18.74 12.38
N ALA A 213 1.68 18.49 12.15
CA ALA A 213 2.58 18.02 13.21
C ALA A 213 2.89 19.16 14.19
N ARG A 214 3.18 20.37 13.69
CA ARG A 214 3.39 21.56 14.53
C ARG A 214 2.13 21.90 15.33
N GLN A 215 0.96 21.91 14.70
CA GLN A 215 -0.34 22.14 15.36
C GLN A 215 -0.60 21.09 16.44
N ARG A 216 -0.28 19.82 16.19
CA ARG A 216 -0.40 18.75 17.19
C ARG A 216 0.57 18.91 18.35
N ASP A 217 1.83 19.26 18.06
CA ASP A 217 2.84 19.50 19.08
C ASP A 217 2.44 20.71 19.96
N ALA A 218 1.85 21.76 19.36
CA ALA A 218 1.28 22.91 20.07
C ALA A 218 0.11 22.52 20.99
N VAL A 219 -0.84 21.72 20.48
CA VAL A 219 -1.95 21.20 21.31
C VAL A 219 -1.45 20.25 22.40
N VAL A 220 -0.37 19.48 22.18
CA VAL A 220 0.23 18.65 23.24
C VAL A 220 0.89 19.53 24.31
N ALA A 221 1.51 20.64 23.91
CA ALA A 221 2.13 21.59 24.83
C ALA A 221 1.11 22.25 25.78
N THR A 222 -0.15 22.41 25.37
CA THR A 222 -1.23 22.88 26.26
C THR A 222 -1.66 21.83 27.30
N CYS A 223 -1.16 20.60 27.20
CA CYS A 223 -1.45 19.50 28.14
C CYS A 223 -2.96 19.26 28.31
N PRO A 224 -3.71 18.90 27.27
CA PRO A 224 -5.19 18.86 27.26
C PRO A 224 -5.81 17.89 28.28
N TRP A 225 -5.02 16.96 28.81
CA TRP A 225 -5.41 16.07 29.89
C TRP A 225 -5.38 16.71 31.30
N ALA A 226 -4.74 17.87 31.46
CA ALA A 226 -4.56 18.52 32.75
C ALA A 226 -5.91 18.86 33.40
N ASP A 227 -6.84 19.44 32.65
CA ASP A 227 -8.18 19.79 33.13
C ASP A 227 -8.98 18.55 33.53
N HIS A 228 -8.86 17.46 32.75
CA HIS A 228 -9.49 16.19 33.07
C HIS A 228 -9.00 15.65 34.43
N PHE A 229 -7.68 15.68 34.66
CA PHE A 229 -7.11 15.21 35.92
C PHE A 229 -7.42 16.15 37.10
N ALA A 230 -7.43 17.47 36.89
CA ALA A 230 -7.84 18.43 37.91
C ALA A 230 -9.30 18.19 38.35
N LEU A 231 -10.20 17.92 37.40
CA LEU A 231 -11.59 17.56 37.70
C LEU A 231 -11.69 16.23 38.47
N HIS A 232 -10.87 15.23 38.11
CA HIS A 232 -10.79 13.97 38.88
C HIS A 232 -10.30 14.22 40.30
N ASP A 233 -9.25 15.02 40.49
CA ASP A 233 -8.70 15.33 41.81
C ASP A 233 -9.72 16.04 42.73
N LEU A 234 -10.57 16.91 42.17
CA LEU A 234 -11.70 17.49 42.92
C LEU A 234 -12.69 16.43 43.36
N LYS A 235 -13.10 15.52 42.46
CA LYS A 235 -13.98 14.39 42.80
C LYS A 235 -13.34 13.43 43.80
N HIS A 236 -12.03 13.26 43.75
CA HIS A 236 -11.29 12.42 44.69
C HIS A 236 -11.34 12.99 46.10
N LYS A 237 -11.19 14.32 46.26
CA LYS A 237 -11.34 14.98 47.58
C LYS A 237 -12.74 14.77 48.17
N GLU A 238 -13.78 14.85 47.35
CA GLU A 238 -15.16 14.59 47.79
C GLU A 238 -15.42 13.12 48.15
N LYS A 239 -14.77 12.19 47.46
CA LYS A 239 -14.83 10.76 47.77
C LYS A 239 -14.06 10.45 49.05
N GLU A 240 -12.89 11.05 49.24
CA GLU A 240 -12.06 10.89 50.43
C GLU A 240 -12.78 11.30 51.71
N ALA A 241 -13.56 12.39 51.66
CA ALA A 241 -14.36 12.84 52.80
C ALA A 241 -15.49 11.84 53.19
N ARG A 242 -15.87 10.94 52.28
CA ARG A 242 -16.96 9.96 52.48
C ARG A 242 -16.46 8.52 52.56
N GLU A 243 -15.16 8.30 52.42
CA GLU A 243 -14.56 6.98 52.31
C GLU A 243 -14.58 6.26 53.66
N THR A 244 -15.06 5.02 53.67
CA THR A 244 -14.96 4.16 54.86
C THR A 244 -13.54 3.58 54.99
N GLU A 245 -13.14 3.15 56.19
CA GLU A 245 -11.79 2.57 56.41
C GLU A 245 -11.53 1.33 55.54
N VAL A 246 -12.58 0.54 55.25
CA VAL A 246 -12.50 -0.64 54.37
C VAL A 246 -12.24 -0.23 52.92
N GLU A 247 -12.93 0.80 52.43
CA GLU A 247 -12.74 1.34 51.08
C GLU A 247 -11.36 1.98 50.93
N ARG A 248 -10.93 2.73 51.96
CA ARG A 248 -9.59 3.31 52.05
C ARG A 248 -8.52 2.23 51.96
N GLY A 249 -8.65 1.16 52.74
CA GLY A 249 -7.74 0.02 52.69
C GLY A 249 -7.69 -0.61 51.29
N ARG A 250 -8.84 -0.76 50.62
CA ARG A 250 -8.92 -1.27 49.24
C ARG A 250 -8.24 -0.34 48.24
N ARG A 251 -8.52 0.96 48.28
CA ARG A 251 -7.92 1.98 47.40
C ARG A 251 -6.40 2.07 47.58
N LEU A 252 -5.93 2.07 48.83
CA LEU A 252 -4.49 2.07 49.13
C LEU A 252 -3.80 0.80 48.63
N ASN A 253 -4.46 -0.36 48.74
CA ASN A 253 -3.95 -1.60 48.14
C ASN A 253 -3.90 -1.52 46.61
N TYR A 254 -4.90 -0.90 45.95
CA TYR A 254 -4.89 -0.68 44.51
C TYR A 254 -3.78 0.27 44.07
N ALA A 255 -3.54 1.35 44.81
CA ALA A 255 -2.46 2.29 44.52
C ALA A 255 -1.07 1.64 44.67
N ARG A 256 -0.87 0.85 45.74
CA ARG A 256 0.38 0.15 46.01
C ARG A 256 0.69 -0.92 44.95
N ASP A 257 -0.32 -1.71 44.58
CA ASP A 257 -0.16 -2.86 43.68
C ASP A 257 -0.75 -2.56 42.28
N HIS A 258 -0.59 -1.34 41.77
CA HIS A 258 -1.20 -0.90 40.51
C HIS A 258 -0.82 -1.82 39.34
N THR A 259 0.40 -2.34 39.28
CA THR A 259 0.82 -3.30 38.24
C THR A 259 -0.08 -4.54 38.15
N LYS A 260 -0.65 -5.01 39.28
CA LYS A 260 -1.62 -6.14 39.29
C LYS A 260 -3.02 -5.73 38.82
N MET A 261 -3.30 -4.44 38.77
CA MET A 261 -4.58 -3.86 38.34
C MET A 261 -4.62 -3.56 36.85
N ILE A 262 -3.50 -3.66 36.14
CA ILE A 262 -3.44 -3.40 34.69
C ILE A 262 -4.45 -4.26 33.90
N ASN A 263 -4.72 -5.49 34.34
CA ASN A 263 -5.68 -6.40 33.69
C ASN A 263 -7.12 -6.30 34.23
N LYS A 264 -7.37 -5.44 35.23
CA LYS A 264 -8.66 -5.35 35.93
C LYS A 264 -9.36 -4.00 35.77
N GLY A 265 -8.60 -2.95 35.47
CA GLY A 265 -9.15 -1.59 35.31
C GLY A 265 -9.70 -1.32 33.92
N VAL A 266 -10.60 -0.32 33.82
CA VAL A 266 -11.04 0.22 32.52
C VAL A 266 -9.90 1.04 31.94
N LYS A 267 -9.55 0.83 30.67
CA LYS A 267 -8.46 1.57 30.02
C LYS A 267 -8.99 2.62 29.07
N PHE A 268 -8.34 3.77 29.07
CA PHE A 268 -8.58 4.89 28.18
C PHE A 268 -7.27 5.26 27.48
N ARG A 269 -7.37 5.68 26.22
CA ARG A 269 -6.24 6.17 25.43
C ARG A 269 -6.50 7.59 24.97
N TRP A 270 -5.51 8.45 25.13
CA TRP A 270 -5.51 9.78 24.53
C TRP A 270 -5.09 9.66 23.06
N SER A 271 -6.02 9.95 22.14
CA SER A 271 -5.81 9.77 20.70
C SER A 271 -6.34 10.95 19.88
N TRP A 272 -5.67 11.24 18.76
CA TRP A 272 -6.06 12.34 17.88
C TRP A 272 -7.33 12.02 17.11
N GLN A 273 -8.27 12.95 17.17
CA GLN A 273 -9.39 13.06 16.24
C GLN A 273 -9.24 14.41 15.53
N GLY A 274 -8.61 14.38 14.34
CA GLY A 274 -8.17 15.60 13.65
C GLY A 274 -7.04 16.31 14.40
N LEU A 275 -7.34 17.53 14.89
CA LEU A 275 -6.49 18.41 15.68
C LEU A 275 -6.82 18.41 17.18
N THR A 276 -7.76 17.57 17.63
CA THR A 276 -8.12 17.48 19.04
C THR A 276 -7.64 16.17 19.63
N LEU A 277 -6.98 16.22 20.78
CA LEU A 277 -6.58 15.04 21.52
C LEU A 277 -7.72 14.64 22.46
N THR A 278 -8.33 13.48 22.22
CA THR A 278 -9.53 13.03 22.94
C THR A 278 -9.25 11.76 23.73
N ARG A 279 -9.87 11.66 24.91
CA ARG A 279 -9.82 10.48 25.78
C ARG A 279 -10.84 9.44 25.29
N VAL A 280 -10.36 8.36 24.68
CA VAL A 280 -11.19 7.30 24.11
C VAL A 280 -11.14 6.07 25.01
N ARG A 281 -12.30 5.52 25.38
CA ARG A 281 -12.38 4.25 26.11
C ARG A 281 -11.97 3.11 25.19
N LEU A 282 -11.01 2.28 25.64
CA LEU A 282 -10.58 1.11 24.88
C LEU A 282 -11.57 -0.05 25.05
N SER A 283 -11.74 -0.83 23.99
CA SER A 283 -12.38 -2.16 24.05
C SER A 283 -11.51 -3.11 24.90
N LYS A 284 -12.03 -4.28 25.25
CA LYS A 284 -11.24 -5.25 26.03
C LYS A 284 -10.04 -5.72 25.21
N GLU A 285 -10.24 -5.94 23.93
CA GLU A 285 -9.24 -6.38 22.96
C GLU A 285 -8.14 -5.32 22.77
N ASP A 286 -8.51 -4.06 22.48
CA ASP A 286 -7.52 -2.98 22.33
C ASP A 286 -6.77 -2.71 23.65
N ALA A 287 -7.44 -2.92 24.78
CA ALA A 287 -6.85 -2.77 26.09
C ALA A 287 -5.84 -3.87 26.44
N GLU A 288 -5.84 -5.02 25.75
CA GLU A 288 -4.82 -6.06 25.89
C GLU A 288 -3.55 -5.67 25.10
N ASP A 289 -3.69 -5.09 23.91
CA ASP A 289 -2.58 -4.63 23.07
C ASP A 289 -1.80 -3.45 23.68
N GLU A 290 -2.47 -2.61 24.48
CA GLU A 290 -1.87 -1.42 25.09
C GLU A 290 -1.27 -1.67 26.50
N VAL A 291 -1.36 -2.90 27.04
CA VAL A 291 -0.83 -3.25 28.38
C VAL A 291 0.69 -3.27 28.44
N ASP A 292 1.36 -3.57 27.33
CA ASP A 292 2.83 -3.69 27.26
C ASP A 292 3.54 -2.34 27.02
N ARG A 293 2.80 -1.23 27.16
CA ARG A 293 3.36 0.12 27.04
C ARG A 293 4.36 0.42 28.16
N PRO A 294 5.35 1.30 27.89
CA PRO A 294 6.20 1.85 28.95
C PRO A 294 5.36 2.49 30.07
N TRP A 295 5.75 2.26 31.33
CA TRP A 295 5.01 2.75 32.50
C TRP A 295 4.91 4.28 32.58
N ASP A 296 5.84 5.01 31.98
CA ASP A 296 5.84 6.48 31.89
C ASP A 296 4.84 7.02 30.86
N GLU A 297 4.25 6.16 30.03
CA GLU A 297 3.11 6.49 29.16
C GLU A 297 1.75 6.16 29.81
N MET A 298 1.73 5.70 31.06
CA MET A 298 0.54 5.19 31.73
C MET A 298 0.30 5.86 33.08
N ARG A 299 -0.96 6.21 33.37
CA ARG A 299 -1.37 6.76 34.67
C ARG A 299 -2.54 5.96 35.22
N TYR A 300 -2.38 5.45 36.43
CA TYR A 300 -3.43 4.71 37.13
C TYR A 300 -4.21 5.60 38.10
N ASP A 301 -5.54 5.53 38.03
CA ASP A 301 -6.46 6.15 39.00
C ASP A 301 -7.05 5.08 39.93
N PRO A 302 -6.60 4.99 41.19
CA PRO A 302 -7.07 3.99 42.15
C PRO A 302 -8.50 4.25 42.65
N TRP A 303 -9.04 5.45 42.50
CA TRP A 303 -10.41 5.78 42.94
C TRP A 303 -11.47 5.23 42.01
N CYS A 304 -11.14 5.15 40.72
CA CYS A 304 -12.05 4.68 39.69
C CYS A 304 -11.63 3.30 39.11
N ASN A 305 -10.47 2.78 39.53
CA ASN A 305 -9.83 1.61 38.92
C ASN A 305 -9.73 1.76 37.39
N GLN A 306 -9.13 2.88 36.97
CA GLN A 306 -8.98 3.24 35.56
C GLN A 306 -7.52 3.47 35.20
N TRP A 307 -7.18 3.18 33.95
CA TRP A 307 -5.90 3.50 33.35
C TRP A 307 -6.10 4.52 32.26
N ASP A 308 -5.28 5.55 32.27
CA ASP A 308 -5.11 6.44 31.13
C ASP A 308 -3.75 6.17 30.49
N ILE A 309 -3.75 6.07 29.16
CA ILE A 309 -2.57 5.78 28.34
C ILE A 309 -2.39 6.94 27.37
N CYS A 310 -1.19 7.51 27.35
CA CYS A 310 -0.86 8.62 26.47
C CYS A 310 0.62 8.58 26.09
N PHE A 311 0.87 8.41 24.79
CA PHE A 311 2.22 8.43 24.22
C PHE A 311 3.00 9.70 24.57
N TYR A 312 2.32 10.83 24.72
CA TYR A 312 2.93 12.14 24.95
C TYR A 312 3.51 12.35 26.36
N TRP A 313 3.27 11.43 27.29
CA TRP A 313 3.86 11.49 28.64
C TRP A 313 5.24 10.85 28.71
N GLY A 314 5.50 9.88 27.82
CA GLY A 314 6.69 9.06 27.86
C GLY A 314 7.97 9.82 27.49
N GLU A 315 9.09 9.31 28.00
CA GLU A 315 10.45 9.75 27.68
C GLU A 315 10.73 9.70 26.17
N ARG A 316 10.12 8.75 25.47
CA ARG A 316 10.25 8.61 24.02
C ARG A 316 9.77 9.85 23.29
N TYR A 317 8.60 10.39 23.64
CA TYR A 317 8.09 11.61 23.02
C TYR A 317 8.97 12.81 23.34
N ARG A 318 9.44 12.93 24.59
CA ARG A 318 10.36 14.01 24.99
C ARG A 318 11.65 14.01 24.17
N LYS A 319 12.26 12.83 23.94
CA LYS A 319 13.43 12.69 23.06
C LYS A 319 13.15 13.03 21.61
N GLU A 320 11.98 12.64 21.09
CA GLU A 320 11.55 13.01 19.73
C GLU A 320 11.37 14.53 19.60
N LEU A 321 10.89 15.21 20.65
CA LEU A 321 10.74 16.66 20.68
C LEU A 321 12.08 17.39 20.79
N GLU A 322 13.00 16.93 21.65
CA GLU A 322 14.35 17.48 21.77
C GLU A 322 15.13 17.39 20.45
N GLY A 323 14.98 16.29 19.73
CA GLY A 323 15.57 16.12 18.39
C GLY A 323 15.00 17.09 17.33
N ARG A 324 13.79 17.60 17.53
CA ARG A 324 13.17 18.64 16.68
C ARG A 324 13.45 20.06 17.15
N GLY A 325 13.67 20.24 18.46
CA GLY A 325 13.69 21.53 19.17
C GLY A 325 14.91 22.42 18.92
N GLY A 326 15.97 21.93 18.27
CA GLY A 326 17.12 22.76 17.88
C GLY A 326 16.82 23.90 16.89
N LEU A 327 15.56 24.04 16.43
CA LEU A 327 15.13 25.05 15.46
C LEU A 327 14.03 26.00 15.97
N LEU A 328 13.38 25.74 17.12
CA LEU A 328 12.11 26.40 17.51
C LEU A 328 12.27 27.58 18.48
N GLU A 329 13.46 27.80 19.05
CA GLU A 329 13.67 28.89 20.03
C GLU A 329 13.74 30.30 19.38
N MET A 330 13.78 30.36 18.04
CA MET A 330 13.92 31.61 17.28
C MET A 330 12.60 32.23 16.77
N GLU A 331 11.49 31.47 16.68
CA GLU A 331 10.22 31.95 16.07
C GLU A 331 9.23 32.53 17.10
N ARG A 332 9.43 32.32 18.41
CA ARG A 332 8.43 32.62 19.47
C ARG A 332 8.17 34.11 19.76
N VAL A 333 8.87 35.02 19.08
CA VAL A 333 8.75 36.48 19.29
C VAL A 333 7.82 37.14 18.26
N GLU A 334 7.58 36.52 17.10
CA GLU A 334 6.80 37.15 16.02
C GLU A 334 5.34 36.69 15.94
N GLU A 335 4.99 35.46 16.36
CA GLU A 335 3.63 34.88 16.19
C GLU A 335 2.53 35.43 17.14
N LYS A 336 2.88 36.27 18.13
CA LYS A 336 1.91 36.68 19.16
C LYS A 336 0.90 37.75 18.72
N GLU A 337 1.09 38.36 17.55
CA GLU A 337 0.21 39.42 17.03
C GLU A 337 -0.85 38.90 16.02
N ASP A 338 -0.68 37.69 15.46
CA ASP A 338 -1.56 37.16 14.41
C ASP A 338 -2.68 36.22 14.94
N GLU A 339 -2.53 35.64 16.15
CA GLU A 339 -3.49 34.66 16.72
C GLU A 339 -4.87 35.28 17.08
N GLU A 340 -4.94 36.58 17.38
CA GLU A 340 -6.20 37.25 17.77
C GLU A 340 -7.12 37.61 16.57
N GLU A 341 -6.63 37.48 15.35
CA GLU A 341 -7.38 37.79 14.12
C GLU A 341 -7.99 36.51 13.50
N GLU A 342 -7.28 35.37 13.54
CA GLU A 342 -7.78 34.09 13.02
C GLU A 342 -8.92 33.48 13.87
N GLU A 343 -8.93 33.72 15.18
CA GLU A 343 -9.99 33.21 16.07
C GLU A 343 -11.36 33.84 15.75
N ARG A 344 -11.37 35.09 15.24
CA ARG A 344 -12.61 35.78 14.84
C ARG A 344 -13.21 35.25 13.52
N GLU A 345 -12.39 34.80 12.57
CA GLU A 345 -12.90 34.27 11.29
C GLU A 345 -13.43 32.84 11.40
N MET A 346 -12.88 32.04 12.33
CA MET A 346 -13.25 30.63 12.49
C MET A 346 -14.63 30.44 13.12
N ASP A 347 -15.06 31.39 13.96
CA ASP A 347 -16.38 31.37 14.61
C ASP A 347 -17.53 31.71 13.65
N GLU A 348 -17.28 32.46 12.58
CA GLU A 348 -18.30 32.77 11.55
C GLU A 348 -18.58 31.56 10.64
N LEU A 349 -17.55 30.79 10.26
CA LEU A 349 -17.66 29.63 9.36
C LEU A 349 -18.36 28.41 9.99
N ASN A 350 -18.27 28.26 11.31
CA ASN A 350 -18.91 27.14 12.01
C ASN A 350 -20.44 27.31 12.14
N GLN A 351 -20.97 28.54 12.04
CA GLN A 351 -22.41 28.78 12.13
C GLN A 351 -23.16 28.38 10.84
N GLU A 352 -22.51 28.42 9.67
CA GLU A 352 -23.15 28.09 8.39
C GLU A 352 -23.30 26.57 8.15
N ARG A 353 -22.43 25.76 8.77
CA ARG A 353 -22.33 24.32 8.47
C ARG A 353 -23.35 23.45 9.21
N VAL A 354 -23.97 23.98 10.25
CA VAL A 354 -24.96 23.28 11.10
C VAL A 354 -26.33 23.15 10.41
N HIS A 355 -26.60 23.92 9.34
CA HIS A 355 -27.91 23.92 8.66
C HIS A 355 -28.09 22.92 7.51
N ALA A 356 -27.05 22.23 7.04
CA ALA A 356 -27.09 21.54 5.74
C ALA A 356 -27.24 20.00 5.76
N THR A 357 -27.33 19.34 6.92
CA THR A 357 -27.25 17.86 6.95
C THR A 357 -28.36 17.20 7.77
N MET A 358 -29.59 17.23 7.26
CA MET A 358 -30.64 16.30 7.68
C MET A 358 -31.43 15.80 6.46
N ASN A 359 -31.58 14.48 6.39
CA ASN A 359 -32.45 13.67 5.51
C ASN A 359 -31.80 13.04 4.26
N GLN A 360 -31.39 11.77 4.36
CA GLN A 360 -31.66 10.78 3.32
C GLN A 360 -31.50 9.34 3.85
N GLU A 361 -32.57 8.55 3.75
CA GLU A 361 -32.59 7.10 4.01
C GLU A 361 -32.68 6.34 2.68
N CYS A 362 -31.92 5.25 2.55
CA CYS A 362 -31.91 4.38 1.36
C CYS A 362 -32.55 3.01 1.66
N PRO A 363 -33.35 2.44 0.73
CA PRO A 363 -34.03 1.17 0.93
C PRO A 363 -33.16 -0.04 0.53
N ALA A 364 -33.41 -1.17 1.21
CA ALA A 364 -32.70 -2.43 1.02
C ALA A 364 -33.08 -3.17 -0.27
N VAL A 365 -32.07 -3.76 -0.95
CA VAL A 365 -32.20 -4.55 -2.18
C VAL A 365 -31.95 -6.03 -1.87
N PRO A 366 -32.71 -6.98 -2.46
CA PRO A 366 -32.58 -8.39 -2.12
C PRO A 366 -31.40 -9.07 -2.81
N VAL A 367 -30.75 -9.96 -2.06
CA VAL A 367 -29.52 -10.69 -2.41
C VAL A 367 -29.84 -11.95 -3.25
N PRO A 368 -29.14 -12.20 -4.38
CA PRO A 368 -29.25 -13.46 -5.11
C PRO A 368 -28.34 -14.55 -4.53
N SER A 369 -28.81 -15.80 -4.56
CA SER A 369 -28.11 -16.96 -4.01
C SER A 369 -26.88 -17.38 -4.83
N MET A 370 -25.81 -17.72 -4.11
CA MET A 370 -24.50 -18.11 -4.64
C MET A 370 -24.50 -19.41 -5.47
N GLY A 371 -23.90 -19.36 -6.65
CA GLY A 371 -23.40 -20.50 -7.39
C GLY A 371 -21.95 -20.25 -7.84
N GLU A 372 -21.05 -21.11 -7.35
CA GLU A 372 -19.67 -21.36 -7.81
C GLU A 372 -18.68 -20.18 -7.85
N HIS A 373 -17.67 -20.26 -6.97
CA HIS A 373 -16.49 -19.39 -6.96
C HIS A 373 -15.82 -19.36 -8.35
N ARG A 374 -15.96 -18.24 -9.07
CA ARG A 374 -15.22 -18.00 -10.31
C ARG A 374 -13.73 -17.81 -9.98
N LEU A 375 -12.96 -18.87 -10.25
CA LEU A 375 -11.50 -18.85 -10.22
C LEU A 375 -10.99 -17.72 -11.13
N LEU A 376 -9.97 -16.98 -10.68
CA LEU A 376 -9.20 -16.09 -11.53
C LEU A 376 -8.69 -16.89 -12.73
N HIS A 377 -8.90 -16.41 -13.95
CA HIS A 377 -8.37 -17.08 -15.13
C HIS A 377 -6.84 -17.18 -15.00
N PRO A 378 -6.25 -18.38 -15.14
CA PRO A 378 -4.81 -18.55 -15.07
C PRO A 378 -4.11 -17.62 -16.08
N LEU A 379 -3.07 -16.91 -15.63
CA LEU A 379 -2.24 -16.10 -16.54
C LEU A 379 -1.68 -16.99 -17.66
N PRO A 380 -1.68 -16.54 -18.93
CA PRO A 380 -1.03 -17.27 -20.02
C PRO A 380 0.41 -17.62 -19.65
N VAL A 381 0.84 -18.86 -19.92
CA VAL A 381 2.14 -19.35 -19.43
C VAL A 381 3.30 -18.47 -19.90
N ALA A 382 3.35 -18.05 -21.16
CA ALA A 382 4.39 -17.15 -21.65
C ALA A 382 4.44 -15.81 -20.89
N LEU A 383 3.27 -15.29 -20.51
CA LEU A 383 3.19 -14.07 -19.70
C LEU A 383 3.69 -14.32 -18.28
N ALA A 384 3.31 -15.45 -17.66
CA ALA A 384 3.81 -15.84 -16.35
C ALA A 384 5.34 -16.02 -16.34
N LEU A 385 5.89 -16.70 -17.36
CA LEU A 385 7.34 -16.87 -17.54
C LEU A 385 8.05 -15.52 -17.69
N ARG A 386 7.51 -14.64 -18.53
CA ARG A 386 8.12 -13.33 -18.78
C ARG A 386 8.14 -12.45 -17.54
N LEU A 387 7.03 -12.41 -16.82
CA LEU A 387 6.86 -11.48 -15.71
C LEU A 387 7.56 -11.91 -14.45
N HIS A 388 7.58 -13.21 -14.17
CA HIS A 388 8.12 -13.73 -12.93
C HIS A 388 9.54 -14.27 -13.08
N LEU A 389 9.88 -14.76 -14.28
CA LEU A 389 11.14 -15.40 -14.56
C LEU A 389 11.91 -14.68 -15.66
N GLY A 390 11.53 -13.46 -16.07
CA GLY A 390 12.27 -12.66 -17.06
C GLY A 390 12.40 -13.31 -18.45
N PHE A 391 11.56 -14.28 -18.78
CA PHE A 391 11.61 -14.97 -20.08
C PHE A 391 11.28 -14.00 -21.22
N VAL A 392 12.13 -13.99 -22.25
CA VAL A 392 11.91 -13.22 -23.48
C VAL A 392 12.02 -14.20 -24.62
N ALA A 393 10.98 -14.31 -25.45
CA ALA A 393 11.04 -15.16 -26.62
C ALA A 393 11.71 -14.41 -27.78
N ASP A 394 12.73 -15.02 -28.40
CA ASP A 394 13.27 -14.57 -29.67
C ASP A 394 12.22 -14.77 -30.77
N THR A 395 11.83 -13.68 -31.42
CA THR A 395 10.90 -13.68 -32.56
C THR A 395 11.52 -14.20 -33.85
N GLY A 396 12.82 -14.48 -33.87
CA GLY A 396 13.54 -15.02 -35.02
C GLY A 396 12.92 -16.31 -35.56
N HIS A 397 12.69 -16.36 -36.88
CA HIS A 397 12.04 -17.47 -37.59
C HIS A 397 12.96 -18.68 -37.81
N SER A 398 13.55 -19.19 -36.75
CA SER A 398 14.26 -20.46 -36.82
C SER A 398 13.24 -21.59 -36.92
N ARG A 399 13.37 -22.45 -37.94
CA ARG A 399 12.55 -23.66 -38.05
C ARG A 399 13.01 -24.66 -37.01
N ILE A 400 12.38 -24.63 -35.85
CA ILE A 400 12.68 -25.55 -34.76
C ILE A 400 11.58 -26.60 -34.65
N SER A 401 11.96 -27.86 -34.39
CA SER A 401 11.03 -28.93 -34.08
C SER A 401 10.23 -28.59 -32.82
N GLN A 402 8.90 -28.61 -32.91
CA GLN A 402 8.04 -28.39 -31.74
C GLN A 402 8.32 -29.43 -30.65
N PRO A 403 8.41 -29.02 -29.37
CA PRO A 403 8.45 -29.96 -28.27
C PRO A 403 7.19 -30.82 -28.27
N SER A 404 7.32 -32.07 -27.87
CA SER A 404 6.16 -32.90 -27.58
C SER A 404 5.34 -32.32 -26.43
N GLU A 405 4.03 -32.56 -26.41
CA GLU A 405 3.15 -32.12 -25.31
C GLU A 405 3.65 -32.67 -23.95
N LYS A 406 4.27 -33.85 -23.95
CA LYS A 406 4.90 -34.44 -22.77
C LYS A 406 6.06 -33.59 -22.26
N GLU A 407 6.97 -33.17 -23.13
CA GLU A 407 8.11 -32.30 -22.76
C GLU A 407 7.64 -30.94 -22.24
N TRP A 408 6.59 -30.38 -22.84
CA TRP A 408 5.95 -29.16 -22.35
C TRP A 408 5.40 -29.34 -20.94
N LEU A 409 4.58 -30.39 -20.72
CA LEU A 409 3.99 -30.68 -19.42
C LEU A 409 5.04 -30.96 -18.35
N ASP A 410 6.09 -31.71 -18.69
CA ASP A 410 7.20 -31.97 -17.78
C ASP A 410 7.97 -30.69 -17.45
N ALA A 411 8.10 -29.74 -18.38
CA ALA A 411 8.77 -28.46 -18.16
C ALA A 411 7.96 -27.48 -17.28
N VAL A 412 6.63 -27.44 -17.43
CA VAL A 412 5.77 -26.52 -16.64
C VAL A 412 5.30 -27.10 -15.31
N ARG A 413 5.39 -28.42 -15.11
CA ARG A 413 5.00 -29.10 -13.85
C ARG A 413 5.69 -28.51 -12.61
N PRO A 414 7.00 -28.19 -12.61
CA PRO A 414 7.68 -27.58 -11.46
C PRO A 414 7.13 -26.19 -11.08
N MET A 415 6.41 -25.54 -12.00
CA MET A 415 5.71 -24.29 -11.73
C MET A 415 4.31 -24.51 -11.11
N GLY A 416 3.89 -25.74 -10.82
CA GLY A 416 2.53 -26.02 -10.33
C GLY A 416 1.45 -25.95 -11.41
N ARG A 417 1.83 -25.93 -12.70
CA ARG A 417 0.89 -25.93 -13.83
C ARG A 417 0.47 -27.36 -14.19
N THR A 418 -0.80 -27.51 -14.56
CA THR A 418 -1.41 -28.82 -14.90
C THR A 418 -1.67 -28.96 -16.40
N ALA A 419 -2.27 -30.09 -16.80
CA ALA A 419 -2.70 -30.39 -18.18
C ALA A 419 -3.66 -29.34 -18.80
N GLN A 420 -4.17 -28.41 -18.02
CA GLN A 420 -4.98 -27.28 -18.51
C GLN A 420 -4.13 -26.22 -19.24
N SER A 421 -2.83 -26.14 -18.95
CA SER A 421 -1.88 -25.26 -19.62
C SER A 421 -1.42 -25.86 -20.95
N LYS A 422 -2.30 -25.99 -21.95
CA LYS A 422 -1.96 -26.59 -23.24
C LYS A 422 -0.92 -25.76 -24.00
N SER A 423 0.06 -26.42 -24.62
CA SER A 423 1.07 -25.76 -25.46
C SER A 423 0.46 -25.02 -26.66
N SER A 424 -0.68 -25.50 -27.14
CA SER A 424 -1.43 -24.93 -28.29
C SER A 424 -1.87 -23.47 -28.12
N CYS A 425 -1.82 -22.93 -26.90
CA CYS A 425 -2.18 -21.55 -26.61
C CYS A 425 -1.04 -20.56 -26.88
N LEU A 426 0.15 -21.03 -27.26
CA LEU A 426 1.34 -20.24 -27.52
C LEU A 426 1.84 -20.46 -28.95
N ASP A 427 2.59 -19.48 -29.45
CA ASP A 427 3.33 -19.66 -30.70
C ASP A 427 4.32 -20.83 -30.55
N PRO A 428 4.40 -21.75 -31.53
CA PRO A 428 5.31 -22.89 -31.50
C PRO A 428 6.76 -22.59 -31.12
N ASN A 429 7.30 -21.47 -31.61
CA ASN A 429 8.66 -21.05 -31.31
C ASN A 429 8.79 -20.63 -29.84
N VAL A 430 7.77 -19.93 -29.33
CA VAL A 430 7.69 -19.55 -27.91
C VAL A 430 7.62 -20.80 -27.02
N VAL A 431 6.86 -21.82 -27.40
CA VAL A 431 6.78 -23.09 -26.66
C VAL A 431 8.16 -23.74 -26.57
N TYR A 432 8.87 -23.87 -27.70
CA TYR A 432 10.21 -24.46 -27.71
C TYR A 432 11.18 -23.72 -26.79
N GLN A 433 11.23 -22.40 -26.91
CA GLN A 433 12.13 -21.58 -26.11
C GLN A 433 11.75 -21.60 -24.63
N ALA A 434 10.45 -21.61 -24.31
CA ALA A 434 9.95 -21.72 -22.94
C ALA A 434 10.31 -23.08 -22.31
N VAL A 435 10.20 -24.19 -23.06
CA VAL A 435 10.66 -25.51 -22.60
C VAL A 435 12.15 -25.50 -22.30
N GLY A 436 12.98 -25.02 -23.22
CA GLY A 436 14.43 -24.95 -23.02
C GLY A 436 14.81 -24.05 -21.84
N PHE A 437 14.13 -22.92 -21.69
CA PHE A 437 14.27 -22.00 -20.57
C PHE A 437 13.96 -22.70 -19.23
N LEU A 438 12.77 -23.31 -19.11
CA LEU A 438 12.32 -23.99 -17.91
C LEU A 438 13.19 -25.20 -17.54
N GLN A 439 13.55 -26.03 -18.52
CA GLN A 439 14.45 -27.17 -18.30
C GLN A 439 15.82 -26.72 -17.79
N SER A 440 16.35 -25.60 -18.30
CA SER A 440 17.60 -25.02 -17.80
C SER A 440 17.47 -24.67 -16.32
N LEU A 441 16.37 -23.98 -15.94
CA LEU A 441 16.12 -23.62 -14.54
C LEU A 441 15.99 -24.85 -13.62
N VAL A 442 15.24 -25.88 -14.05
CA VAL A 442 15.04 -27.13 -13.30
C VAL A 442 16.34 -27.91 -13.14
N GLN A 443 17.25 -27.82 -14.10
CA GLN A 443 18.56 -28.49 -14.03
C GLN A 443 19.60 -27.67 -13.26
N GLY A 444 19.22 -26.53 -12.68
CA GLY A 444 20.17 -25.64 -12.03
C GLY A 444 21.20 -25.04 -13.00
N ARG A 445 20.82 -24.80 -14.26
CA ARG A 445 21.65 -24.18 -15.28
C ARG A 445 21.11 -22.79 -15.64
N SER A 446 22.02 -21.89 -16.02
CA SER A 446 21.61 -20.62 -16.60
C SER A 446 20.96 -20.86 -17.97
N PRO A 447 19.75 -20.33 -18.23
CA PRO A 447 19.15 -20.35 -19.56
C PRO A 447 20.05 -19.67 -20.59
N ALA A 448 19.90 -20.04 -21.86
CA ALA A 448 20.60 -19.38 -22.97
C ALA A 448 20.27 -17.88 -22.97
N GLY A 449 21.31 -17.03 -23.05
CA GLY A 449 21.18 -15.58 -22.85
C GLY A 449 20.27 -14.83 -23.82
N ALA A 450 19.83 -15.46 -24.91
CA ALA A 450 18.85 -14.90 -25.84
C ALA A 450 17.39 -15.06 -25.36
N ASN A 451 17.11 -16.07 -24.53
CA ASN A 451 15.74 -16.44 -24.12
C ASN A 451 15.39 -15.95 -22.70
N PHE A 452 16.30 -15.21 -22.08
CA PHE A 452 16.21 -14.76 -20.72
C PHE A 452 16.78 -13.36 -20.65
N ASP A 453 16.07 -12.43 -20.03
CA ASP A 453 16.52 -11.07 -19.82
C ASP A 453 17.60 -11.01 -18.73
N LEU A 454 18.77 -11.60 -19.03
CA LEU A 454 20.01 -11.62 -18.25
C LEU A 454 21.13 -10.82 -18.92
N ASP A 455 20.82 -9.98 -19.90
CA ASP A 455 21.83 -9.15 -20.53
C ASP A 455 22.70 -8.49 -19.43
N LEU A 456 24.02 -8.59 -19.56
CA LEU A 456 24.96 -7.93 -18.65
C LEU A 456 24.70 -6.41 -18.58
N ALA A 457 24.03 -5.86 -19.60
CA ALA A 457 23.56 -4.49 -19.66
C ALA A 457 22.19 -4.22 -19.00
N ASN A 458 21.43 -5.25 -18.60
CA ASN A 458 20.14 -5.14 -17.92
C ASN A 458 20.30 -4.87 -16.41
N PRO A 459 19.89 -3.68 -15.92
CA PRO A 459 20.05 -3.29 -14.52
C PRO A 459 19.08 -3.99 -13.54
N HIS A 460 18.07 -4.69 -14.03
CA HIS A 460 17.10 -5.44 -13.21
C HIS A 460 17.44 -6.93 -13.06
N ARG A 461 18.67 -7.32 -13.42
CA ARG A 461 19.12 -8.71 -13.37
C ARG A 461 18.82 -9.36 -12.01
N VAL A 462 18.09 -10.47 -12.03
CA VAL A 462 18.05 -11.38 -10.89
C VAL A 462 19.30 -12.22 -11.00
N LEU A 463 20.22 -12.08 -10.03
CA LEU A 463 21.40 -12.93 -9.97
C LEU A 463 20.94 -14.40 -9.88
N TYR A 464 21.56 -15.29 -10.65
CA TYR A 464 21.23 -16.71 -10.63
C TYR A 464 21.21 -17.30 -9.21
N SER A 465 22.12 -16.83 -8.35
CA SER A 465 22.14 -17.17 -6.91
C SER A 465 20.91 -16.69 -6.14
N LYS A 466 20.37 -15.51 -6.44
CA LYS A 466 19.10 -15.02 -5.86
C LYS A 466 17.88 -15.75 -6.43
N PHE A 467 18.00 -16.29 -7.65
CA PHE A 467 16.95 -17.09 -8.27
C PHE A 467 16.86 -18.47 -7.64
N SER A 468 17.99 -19.13 -7.35
CA SER A 468 18.00 -20.39 -6.59
C SER A 468 17.38 -20.24 -5.20
N ASP A 469 17.50 -19.07 -4.56
CA ASP A 469 16.86 -18.79 -3.26
C ASP A 469 15.33 -18.71 -3.33
N MET A 470 14.77 -18.48 -4.54
CA MET A 470 13.32 -18.52 -4.79
C MET A 470 12.80 -19.93 -5.10
N CYS A 471 13.71 -20.89 -5.24
CA CYS A 471 13.43 -22.29 -5.48
C CYS A 471 13.79 -23.11 -4.23
N PHE A 472 13.08 -24.20 -3.96
CA PHE A 472 13.47 -25.17 -2.94
C PHE A 472 13.28 -26.58 -3.48
N GLU A 473 14.11 -27.52 -3.01
CA GLU A 473 14.00 -28.91 -3.42
C GLU A 473 13.00 -29.65 -2.53
N SER A 474 12.03 -30.34 -3.14
CA SER A 474 11.07 -31.20 -2.44
C SER A 474 10.86 -32.47 -3.24
N ALA A 475 11.13 -33.63 -2.64
CA ALA A 475 11.00 -34.95 -3.27
C ALA A 475 11.70 -35.09 -4.64
N GLY A 476 12.87 -34.47 -4.80
CA GLY A 476 13.65 -34.52 -6.06
C GLY A 476 13.14 -33.56 -7.16
N LEU A 477 12.25 -32.63 -6.82
CA LEU A 477 11.78 -31.58 -7.70
C LEU A 477 12.25 -30.21 -7.18
N ILE A 478 12.72 -29.34 -8.09
CA ILE A 478 12.99 -27.93 -7.78
C ILE A 478 11.67 -27.17 -7.89
N VAL A 479 11.14 -26.69 -6.77
CA VAL A 479 9.85 -26.00 -6.65
C VAL A 479 10.09 -24.50 -6.48
N LEU A 480 9.51 -23.68 -7.37
CA LEU A 480 9.46 -22.22 -7.22
C LEU A 480 8.47 -21.86 -6.08
N ARG A 481 8.85 -20.98 -5.14
CA ARG A 481 7.96 -20.52 -4.04
C ARG A 481 6.63 -20.01 -4.62
N SER A 482 5.53 -20.69 -4.26
CA SER A 482 4.42 -20.98 -5.17
C SER A 482 3.17 -20.10 -5.10
N SER A 483 3.18 -18.91 -4.49
CA SER A 483 1.89 -18.23 -4.22
C SER A 483 1.14 -17.70 -5.46
N ILE A 484 1.71 -17.77 -6.68
CA ILE A 484 1.15 -17.13 -7.90
C ILE A 484 0.85 -18.13 -9.05
N PHE A 485 1.39 -19.36 -9.03
CA PHE A 485 1.37 -20.24 -10.21
C PHE A 485 0.46 -21.46 -10.13
N ASP A 486 -0.19 -21.69 -8.97
CA ASP A 486 -0.98 -22.89 -8.76
C ASP A 486 -2.38 -22.78 -9.37
N ASP A 487 -2.65 -23.59 -10.40
CA ASP A 487 -3.98 -23.74 -10.99
C ASP A 487 -4.94 -24.51 -10.03
N ASN A 488 -4.42 -25.13 -8.96
CA ASN A 488 -5.13 -26.05 -8.08
C ASN A 488 -4.93 -25.70 -6.59
N LYS A 489 -5.78 -24.82 -6.05
CA LYS A 489 -5.79 -24.40 -4.63
C LYS A 489 -5.96 -25.52 -3.57
N ARG A 490 -6.05 -26.80 -3.97
CA ARG A 490 -6.15 -27.94 -3.04
C ARG A 490 -4.80 -28.43 -2.51
N PHE A 491 -3.68 -28.02 -3.10
CA PHE A 491 -2.37 -28.37 -2.57
C PHE A 491 -1.76 -27.18 -1.81
N SER A 492 -2.30 -26.92 -0.62
CA SER A 492 -1.50 -26.25 0.40
C SER A 492 -0.41 -27.24 0.82
N TRP A 493 0.83 -27.00 0.39
CA TRP A 493 2.00 -27.68 0.93
C TRP A 493 2.28 -27.21 2.35
#